data_AF-A0A250JGZ5-F1
#
_entry.id   AF-A0A250JGZ5-F1
#
_cell.length_a   1.000
_cell.length_b   1.000
_cell.length_c   1.000
_cell.angle_alpha   90.00
_cell.angle_beta   90.00
_cell.angle_gamma   90.00
#
_symmetry.space_group_name_H-M   'P 1'
#
loop_
_entity.id
_entity.type
_entity.pdbx_description
1 polymer ?
#
loop_
_entity_poly.entity_id
_entity_poly.type
_entity_poly.pdbx_seq_one_letter_code
_entity_poly.pdbx_strand_id
1 'polypeptide(L)'
;MTELELLGRALQVHVVPYYRALYPERPLYVEGGSGRTRPLDEPLFAPGALGYEDYRRGVAEGRFLARGAHGVTHCVRVTFLAQALTRLYARAERPPVDDPLGLALAAAFHDAARQDEGRDLWDAESARLLASLLESLGAPPAHVERLARAVAWKDPPPGQSFSSDEQRIVHDADCLDLLRVLPDAREFRPEELCFQHFEALGEGLREQFLQEVLSLVRFTESSRFKHHLERQSLQVYEDFIGVLGWMQRRERRWPLLEELLSDVFRYTERYE
;
A
#
# COMPACT_ATOMS: atom_id res chain seq x y z
N MET A 1 -8.26 18.96 13.38
CA MET A 1 -7.70 18.10 12.34
C MET A 1 -8.39 16.75 12.45
N THR A 2 -9.03 16.26 11.40
CA THR A 2 -9.65 14.92 11.39
C THR A 2 -8.56 13.84 11.33
N GLU A 3 -8.92 12.57 11.60
CA GLU A 3 -7.98 11.44 11.43
C GLU A 3 -7.50 11.33 9.97
N LEU A 4 -8.37 11.63 9.00
CA LEU A 4 -8.02 11.62 7.58
C LEU A 4 -7.05 12.75 7.20
N GLU A 5 -7.24 13.95 7.75
CA GLU A 5 -6.29 15.07 7.57
C GLU A 5 -4.93 14.75 8.21
N LEU A 6 -4.93 14.05 9.36
CA LEU A 6 -3.72 13.59 10.01
C LEU A 6 -3.02 12.52 9.16
N LEU A 7 -3.76 11.54 8.63
CA LEU A 7 -3.23 10.51 7.74
C LEU A 7 -2.64 11.12 6.47
N GLY A 8 -3.40 11.96 5.75
CA GLY A 8 -2.93 12.60 4.51
C GLY A 8 -1.65 13.41 4.73
N ARG A 9 -1.59 14.18 5.82
CA ARG A 9 -0.37 14.91 6.21
C ARG A 9 0.79 13.98 6.56
N ALA A 10 0.54 12.93 7.33
CA ALA A 10 1.57 11.96 7.70
C ALA A 10 2.15 11.26 6.47
N LEU A 11 1.30 10.83 5.55
CA LEU A 11 1.72 10.25 4.26
C LEU A 11 2.57 11.26 3.48
N GLN A 12 2.07 12.48 3.30
CA GLN A 12 2.73 13.50 2.50
C GLN A 12 4.12 13.88 3.02
N VAL A 13 4.28 13.94 4.34
CA VAL A 13 5.54 14.36 4.98
C VAL A 13 6.51 13.20 5.18
N HIS A 14 6.00 12.03 5.59
CA HIS A 14 6.85 10.95 6.08
C HIS A 14 6.92 9.72 5.18
N VAL A 15 5.98 9.54 4.25
CA VAL A 15 5.91 8.31 3.42
C VAL A 15 6.22 8.59 1.96
N VAL A 16 5.47 9.51 1.36
CA VAL A 16 5.57 9.88 -0.06
C VAL A 16 6.99 10.20 -0.53
N PRO A 17 7.87 10.87 0.27
CA PRO A 17 9.24 11.10 -0.15
C PRO A 17 10.00 9.82 -0.54
N TYR A 18 9.76 8.69 0.14
CA TYR A 18 10.38 7.41 -0.20
C TYR A 18 9.90 6.88 -1.56
N TYR A 19 8.60 6.99 -1.82
CA TYR A 19 7.98 6.51 -3.05
C TYR A 19 8.28 7.40 -4.28
N ARG A 20 8.55 8.69 -4.07
CA ARG A 20 8.99 9.62 -5.13
C ARG A 20 10.48 9.57 -5.42
N ALA A 21 11.28 9.05 -4.49
CA ALA A 21 12.72 8.95 -4.66
C ALA A 21 13.05 7.93 -5.75
N LEU A 22 14.07 8.26 -6.57
CA LEU A 22 14.70 7.26 -7.42
C LEU A 22 15.23 6.12 -6.56
N TYR A 23 15.27 4.92 -7.13
CA TYR A 23 16.09 3.86 -6.57
C TYR A 23 17.56 4.28 -6.49
N PRO A 24 18.35 3.71 -5.56
CA PRO A 24 19.79 3.92 -5.54
C PRO A 24 20.46 3.23 -6.73
N GLU A 25 21.60 3.77 -7.21
CA GLU A 25 22.38 3.16 -8.30
C GLU A 25 22.81 1.72 -7.99
N ARG A 26 23.09 1.45 -6.70
CA ARG A 26 23.52 0.14 -6.21
C ARG A 26 22.59 -0.32 -5.10
N PRO A 27 21.49 -1.00 -5.43
CA PRO A 27 20.58 -1.56 -4.44
C PRO A 27 21.31 -2.53 -3.53
N LEU A 28 21.05 -2.42 -2.23
CA LEU A 28 21.67 -3.22 -1.19
C LEU A 28 20.58 -3.94 -0.40
N TYR A 29 20.77 -5.22 -0.09
CA TYR A 29 19.86 -5.99 0.76
C TYR A 29 20.60 -6.67 1.91
N VAL A 30 19.89 -7.04 2.96
CA VAL A 30 20.44 -7.81 4.09
C VAL A 30 20.31 -9.31 3.78
N GLU A 31 21.44 -10.01 3.72
CA GLU A 31 21.48 -11.45 3.48
C GLU A 31 20.94 -12.19 4.71
N GLY A 32 19.89 -12.99 4.49
CA GLY A 32 19.03 -13.60 5.52
C GLY A 32 19.75 -14.06 6.79
N GLY A 33 19.35 -13.50 7.93
CA GLY A 33 19.84 -13.87 9.27
C GLY A 33 21.29 -13.51 9.58
N SER A 34 22.10 -13.12 8.59
CA SER A 34 23.52 -12.82 8.79
C SER A 34 23.80 -11.39 9.25
N GLY A 35 22.83 -10.48 9.03
CA GLY A 35 23.00 -9.04 9.23
C GLY A 35 23.98 -8.39 8.24
N ARG A 36 24.54 -9.14 7.27
CA ARG A 36 25.46 -8.60 6.26
C ARG A 36 24.69 -8.00 5.10
N THR A 37 25.09 -6.80 4.70
CA THR A 37 24.56 -6.14 3.52
C THR A 37 25.34 -6.56 2.27
N ARG A 38 24.63 -6.84 1.17
CA ARG A 38 25.21 -7.16 -0.13
C ARG A 38 24.55 -6.35 -1.25
N PRO A 39 25.30 -6.00 -2.31
CA PRO A 39 24.69 -5.45 -3.51
C PRO A 39 23.82 -6.49 -4.20
N LEU A 40 22.77 -6.01 -4.87
CA LEU A 40 21.97 -6.81 -5.78
C LEU A 40 22.71 -6.95 -7.12
N ASP A 41 22.85 -8.17 -7.61
CA ASP A 41 23.66 -8.46 -8.82
C ASP A 41 22.99 -7.91 -10.09
N GLU A 42 21.66 -8.03 -10.19
CA GLU A 42 20.87 -7.64 -11.36
C GLU A 42 19.65 -6.79 -10.92
N PRO A 43 19.86 -5.51 -10.56
CA PRO A 43 18.78 -4.66 -10.09
C PRO A 43 17.79 -4.31 -11.20
N LEU A 44 16.49 -4.37 -10.90
CA LEU A 44 15.43 -3.98 -11.81
C LEU A 44 14.90 -2.59 -11.47
N PHE A 45 15.13 -1.59 -12.32
CA PHE A 45 14.72 -0.20 -12.01
C PHE A 45 13.39 0.23 -12.63
N ALA A 46 13.12 -0.20 -13.87
CA ALA A 46 11.88 0.06 -14.58
C ALA A 46 11.74 -0.90 -15.77
N PRO A 47 10.51 -1.23 -16.21
CA PRO A 47 10.30 -2.00 -17.43
C PRO A 47 10.99 -1.34 -18.64
N GLY A 48 11.89 -2.10 -19.28
CA GLY A 48 12.64 -1.65 -20.46
C GLY A 48 13.87 -0.78 -20.18
N ALA A 49 14.19 -0.45 -18.93
CA ALA A 49 15.45 0.23 -18.61
C ALA A 49 16.64 -0.75 -18.69
N LEU A 50 17.70 -0.37 -19.40
CA LEU A 50 18.90 -1.21 -19.57
C LEU A 50 19.88 -1.12 -18.39
N GLY A 51 19.63 -0.23 -17.44
CA GLY A 51 20.48 0.01 -16.27
C GLY A 51 20.14 1.34 -15.59
N TYR A 52 20.87 1.68 -14.53
CA TYR A 52 20.55 2.84 -13.69
C TYR A 52 20.55 4.18 -14.44
N GLU A 53 21.56 4.43 -15.28
CA GLU A 53 21.65 5.71 -16.00
C GLU A 53 20.50 5.91 -17.00
N ASP A 54 20.06 4.85 -17.68
CA ASP A 54 18.91 4.94 -18.58
C ASP A 54 17.60 5.14 -17.81
N TYR A 55 17.45 4.48 -16.67
CA TYR A 55 16.34 4.72 -15.74
C TYR A 55 16.32 6.17 -15.26
N ARG A 56 17.42 6.67 -14.70
CA ARG A 56 17.55 8.04 -14.17
C ARG A 56 17.21 9.07 -15.24
N ARG A 57 17.78 8.91 -16.44
CA ARG A 57 17.47 9.77 -17.59
C ARG A 57 16.00 9.66 -18.00
N GLY A 58 15.46 8.45 -18.08
CA GLY A 58 14.06 8.22 -18.45
C GLY A 58 13.07 8.83 -17.45
N VAL A 59 13.37 8.83 -16.15
CA VAL A 59 12.55 9.55 -15.16
C VAL A 59 12.64 11.06 -15.37
N ALA A 60 13.84 11.61 -15.57
CA ALA A 60 14.06 13.04 -15.79
C ALA A 60 13.36 13.56 -17.07
N GLU A 61 13.37 12.76 -18.14
CA GLU A 61 12.68 13.04 -19.41
C GLU A 61 11.18 12.74 -19.36
N GLY A 62 10.71 12.19 -18.25
CA GLY A 62 9.33 11.86 -18.04
C GLY A 62 8.84 10.57 -18.71
N ARG A 63 9.74 9.80 -19.35
CA ARG A 63 9.46 8.48 -19.95
C ARG A 63 9.09 7.43 -18.91
N PHE A 64 9.66 7.52 -17.72
CA PHE A 64 9.37 6.61 -16.59
C PHE A 64 8.84 7.39 -15.38
N LEU A 65 8.04 6.74 -14.55
CA LEU A 65 7.76 7.21 -13.20
C LEU A 65 8.91 6.77 -12.28
N ALA A 66 9.21 7.55 -11.24
CA ALA A 66 10.03 7.05 -10.15
C ALA A 66 9.27 5.89 -9.51
N ARG A 67 9.93 4.73 -9.35
CA ARG A 67 9.35 3.47 -8.85
C ARG A 67 8.00 3.14 -9.53
N GLY A 68 8.02 2.84 -10.83
CA GLY A 68 6.81 2.76 -11.64
C GLY A 68 5.75 1.76 -11.15
N ALA A 69 6.16 0.64 -10.51
CA ALA A 69 5.22 -0.32 -9.94
C ALA A 69 5.01 -0.15 -8.43
N HIS A 70 6.02 0.34 -7.71
CA HIS A 70 5.97 0.60 -6.26
C HIS A 70 6.10 2.10 -5.94
N GLY A 71 5.30 2.92 -6.64
CA GLY A 71 5.28 4.39 -6.53
C GLY A 71 4.20 4.91 -5.58
N VAL A 72 3.94 6.21 -5.62
CA VAL A 72 2.96 6.88 -4.75
C VAL A 72 1.56 6.30 -4.92
N THR A 73 1.16 5.98 -6.16
CA THR A 73 -0.18 5.44 -6.46
C THR A 73 -0.42 4.12 -5.75
N HIS A 74 0.57 3.24 -5.77
CA HIS A 74 0.53 1.96 -5.06
C HIS A 74 0.46 2.19 -3.54
N CYS A 75 1.32 3.05 -2.98
CA CYS A 75 1.30 3.41 -1.57
C CYS A 75 -0.08 3.88 -1.09
N VAL A 76 -0.70 4.84 -1.78
CA VAL A 76 -2.00 5.39 -1.36
C VAL A 76 -3.14 4.37 -1.53
N ARG A 77 -3.07 3.49 -2.54
CA ARG A 77 -4.05 2.40 -2.69
C ARG A 77 -3.95 1.39 -1.57
N VAL A 78 -2.76 0.88 -1.27
CA VAL A 78 -2.57 -0.09 -0.18
C VAL A 78 -3.01 0.52 1.15
N THR A 79 -2.72 1.81 1.37
CA THR A 79 -3.22 2.55 2.54
C THR A 79 -4.76 2.63 2.60
N PHE A 80 -5.41 2.93 1.48
CA PHE A 80 -6.88 2.97 1.37
C PHE A 80 -7.51 1.59 1.56
N LEU A 81 -6.93 0.55 0.96
CA LEU A 81 -7.40 -0.83 1.07
C LEU A 81 -7.23 -1.36 2.50
N ALA A 82 -6.17 -1.01 3.22
CA ALA A 82 -5.99 -1.37 4.62
C ALA A 82 -7.10 -0.80 5.52
N GLN A 83 -7.57 0.43 5.27
CA GLN A 83 -8.72 0.99 5.97
C GLN A 83 -10.00 0.20 5.67
N ALA A 84 -10.23 -0.16 4.40
CA ALA A 84 -11.41 -0.95 4.01
C ALA A 84 -11.38 -2.35 4.63
N LEU A 85 -10.22 -3.01 4.59
CA LEU A 85 -9.98 -4.33 5.17
C LEU A 85 -10.15 -4.31 6.69
N THR A 86 -9.73 -3.26 7.39
CA THR A 86 -9.98 -3.12 8.83
C THR A 86 -11.47 -3.22 9.15
N ARG A 87 -12.33 -2.59 8.33
CA ARG A 87 -13.79 -2.64 8.49
C ARG A 87 -14.38 -3.96 8.02
N LEU A 88 -13.83 -4.56 6.96
CA LEU A 88 -14.23 -5.88 6.49
C LEU A 88 -13.93 -6.96 7.52
N TYR A 89 -12.76 -6.94 8.16
CA TYR A 89 -12.38 -7.86 9.23
C TYR A 89 -13.32 -7.75 10.43
N ALA A 90 -13.75 -6.53 10.80
CA ALA A 90 -14.77 -6.36 11.84
C ALA A 90 -16.11 -7.02 11.47
N ARG A 91 -16.52 -7.02 10.19
CA ARG A 91 -17.71 -7.77 9.72
C ARG A 91 -17.53 -9.28 9.77
N ALA A 92 -16.29 -9.76 9.70
CA ALA A 92 -15.95 -11.16 9.88
C ALA A 92 -15.87 -11.58 11.37
N GLU A 93 -16.42 -10.77 12.29
CA GLU A 93 -16.38 -11.00 13.74
C GLU A 93 -14.95 -11.11 14.30
N ARG A 94 -13.97 -10.55 13.60
CA ARG A 94 -12.60 -10.44 14.11
C ARG A 94 -12.54 -9.38 15.22
N PRO A 95 -11.63 -9.52 16.20
CA PRO A 95 -11.38 -8.46 17.16
C PRO A 95 -11.10 -7.12 16.44
N PRO A 96 -11.64 -6.00 16.92
CA PRO A 96 -11.34 -4.70 16.33
C PRO A 96 -9.84 -4.41 16.44
N VAL A 97 -9.27 -3.82 15.39
CA VAL A 97 -7.91 -3.27 15.45
C VAL A 97 -7.92 -2.04 16.36
N ASP A 98 -7.08 -2.04 17.38
CA ASP A 98 -7.03 -0.96 18.40
C ASP A 98 -6.65 0.40 17.81
N ASP A 99 -5.81 0.41 16.77
CA ASP A 99 -5.33 1.62 16.11
C ASP A 99 -5.41 1.50 14.57
N PRO A 100 -6.57 1.79 13.97
CA PRO A 100 -6.75 1.77 12.52
C PRO A 100 -5.86 2.78 11.78
N LEU A 101 -5.53 3.92 12.40
CA LEU A 101 -4.70 4.96 11.77
C LEU A 101 -3.24 4.49 11.70
N GLY A 102 -2.71 3.93 12.79
CA GLY A 102 -1.39 3.32 12.83
C GLY A 102 -1.28 2.13 11.86
N LEU A 103 -2.33 1.33 11.71
CA LEU A 103 -2.37 0.25 10.71
C LEU A 103 -2.39 0.79 9.27
N ALA A 104 -3.13 1.85 8.98
CA ALA A 104 -3.10 2.51 7.68
C ALA A 104 -1.70 3.06 7.36
N LEU A 105 -1.01 3.63 8.35
CA LEU A 105 0.39 4.04 8.22
C LEU A 105 1.32 2.85 8.01
N ALA A 106 1.12 1.74 8.73
CA ALA A 106 1.90 0.53 8.52
C ALA A 106 1.79 0.01 7.09
N ALA A 107 0.56 -0.05 6.56
CA ALA A 107 0.29 -0.37 5.17
C ALA A 107 0.95 0.62 4.20
N ALA A 108 0.98 1.92 4.53
CA ALA A 108 1.65 2.92 3.71
C ALA A 108 3.18 2.77 3.66
N PHE A 109 3.79 2.24 4.72
CA PHE A 109 5.23 2.07 4.85
C PHE A 109 5.75 0.74 4.28
N HIS A 110 4.90 -0.22 3.94
CA HIS A 110 5.33 -1.60 3.68
C HIS A 110 6.47 -1.72 2.64
N ASP A 111 6.43 -0.89 1.61
CA ASP A 111 7.39 -0.87 0.50
C ASP A 111 8.29 0.38 0.48
N ALA A 112 8.27 1.18 1.55
CA ALA A 112 8.98 2.46 1.60
C ALA A 112 10.50 2.27 1.41
N ALA A 113 11.08 1.19 1.95
CA ALA A 113 12.51 0.95 1.90
C ALA A 113 12.99 0.23 0.63
N ARG A 114 12.09 -0.13 -0.30
CA ARG A 114 12.48 -0.84 -1.53
C ARG A 114 13.58 -0.12 -2.28
N GLN A 115 14.51 -0.88 -2.82
CA GLN A 115 15.63 -0.35 -3.60
C GLN A 115 15.63 -0.81 -5.05
N ASP A 116 14.70 -1.67 -5.45
CA ASP A 116 14.41 -1.98 -6.85
C ASP A 116 12.94 -2.46 -7.02
N GLU A 117 12.56 -2.78 -8.26
CA GLU A 117 11.25 -3.32 -8.66
C GLU A 117 11.20 -4.86 -8.63
N GLY A 118 12.31 -5.51 -8.27
CA GLY A 118 12.46 -6.95 -8.33
C GLY A 118 11.79 -7.66 -7.15
N ARG A 119 12.48 -8.66 -6.61
CA ARG A 119 12.01 -9.36 -5.41
C ARG A 119 12.03 -8.41 -4.22
N ASP A 120 11.00 -8.48 -3.37
CA ASP A 120 11.04 -7.75 -2.11
C ASP A 120 12.06 -8.35 -1.14
N LEU A 121 12.97 -7.51 -0.68
CA LEU A 121 14.06 -7.85 0.23
C LEU A 121 14.18 -6.81 1.36
N TRP A 122 13.23 -5.88 1.49
CA TRP A 122 13.36 -4.69 2.34
C TRP A 122 12.24 -4.52 3.38
N ASP A 123 11.42 -5.55 3.61
CA ASP A 123 10.36 -5.52 4.63
C ASP A 123 10.85 -5.07 6.01
N ALA A 124 12.01 -5.59 6.44
CA ALA A 124 12.61 -5.26 7.73
C ALA A 124 13.13 -3.82 7.78
N GLU A 125 13.62 -3.28 6.67
CA GLU A 125 13.99 -1.87 6.53
C GLU A 125 12.76 -0.97 6.55
N SER A 126 11.71 -1.31 5.81
CA SER A 126 10.42 -0.61 5.78
C SER A 126 9.80 -0.54 7.18
N ALA A 127 9.80 -1.66 7.90
CA ALA A 127 9.34 -1.74 9.29
C ALA A 127 10.15 -0.83 10.23
N ARG A 128 11.47 -0.71 10.03
CA ARG A 128 12.33 0.19 10.82
C ARG A 128 12.02 1.66 10.56
N LEU A 129 11.70 2.03 9.32
CA LEU A 129 11.26 3.40 8.99
C LEU A 129 9.96 3.75 9.71
N LEU A 130 8.98 2.83 9.70
CA LEU A 130 7.75 2.99 10.46
C LEU A 130 8.02 3.10 11.97
N ALA A 131 8.83 2.19 12.52
CA ALA A 131 9.15 2.18 13.95
C ALA A 131 9.77 3.51 14.40
N SER A 132 10.74 4.02 13.63
CA SER A 132 11.39 5.30 13.92
C SER A 132 10.39 6.47 13.92
N LEU A 133 9.43 6.49 12.99
CA LEU A 133 8.36 7.49 12.99
C LEU A 133 7.49 7.37 14.25
N LEU A 134 6.98 6.18 14.55
CA LEU A 134 6.09 5.97 15.70
C LEU A 134 6.78 6.31 17.03
N GLU A 135 8.05 5.94 17.18
CA GLU A 135 8.88 6.32 18.34
C GLU A 135 9.04 7.84 18.44
N SER A 136 9.29 8.53 17.32
CA SER A 136 9.41 9.99 17.30
C SER A 136 8.10 10.72 17.69
N LEU A 137 6.96 10.05 17.48
CA LEU A 137 5.63 10.52 17.89
C LEU A 137 5.30 10.14 19.35
N GLY A 138 6.20 9.45 20.05
CA GLY A 138 6.02 9.03 21.45
C GLY A 138 5.11 7.82 21.63
N ALA A 139 4.95 6.98 20.60
CA ALA A 139 4.15 5.78 20.68
C ALA A 139 4.74 4.75 21.69
N PRO A 140 3.90 4.00 22.43
CA PRO A 140 4.39 2.99 23.37
C PRO A 140 5.19 1.88 22.67
N PRO A 141 6.28 1.36 23.29
CA PRO A 141 7.13 0.33 22.65
C PRO A 141 6.38 -0.90 22.14
N ALA A 142 5.42 -1.42 22.92
CA ALA A 142 4.62 -2.58 22.52
C ALA A 142 3.75 -2.31 21.27
N HIS A 143 3.31 -1.06 21.11
CA HIS A 143 2.53 -0.63 19.95
C HIS A 143 3.44 -0.47 18.71
N VAL A 144 4.62 0.13 18.88
CA VAL A 144 5.67 0.21 17.85
C VAL A 144 6.03 -1.18 17.34
N GLU A 145 6.34 -2.10 18.26
CA GLU A 145 6.71 -3.48 17.92
C GLU A 145 5.60 -4.18 17.13
N ARG A 146 4.34 -4.04 17.56
CA ARG A 146 3.20 -4.67 16.89
C ARG A 146 3.05 -4.21 15.44
N LEU A 147 3.05 -2.91 15.17
CA LEU A 147 2.88 -2.37 13.82
C LEU A 147 4.12 -2.60 12.94
N ALA A 148 5.32 -2.45 13.49
CA ALA A 148 6.55 -2.76 12.77
C ALA A 148 6.63 -4.25 12.38
N ARG A 149 6.17 -5.15 13.26
CA ARG A 149 6.09 -6.58 12.97
C ARG A 149 5.08 -6.89 11.87
N ALA A 150 3.94 -6.20 11.84
CA ALA A 150 2.95 -6.36 10.78
C ALA A 150 3.54 -6.07 9.39
N VAL A 151 4.45 -5.07 9.28
CA VAL A 151 5.20 -4.78 8.05
C VAL A 151 6.28 -5.82 7.79
N ALA A 152 7.19 -6.03 8.74
CA ALA A 152 8.36 -6.89 8.57
C ALA A 152 8.03 -8.36 8.26
N TRP A 153 6.83 -8.80 8.62
CA TRP A 153 6.36 -10.17 8.45
C TRP A 153 5.07 -10.27 7.66
N LYS A 154 4.69 -9.25 6.87
CA LYS A 154 3.45 -9.30 6.07
C LYS A 154 3.36 -10.60 5.24
N ASP A 155 4.48 -11.10 4.75
CA ASP A 155 4.59 -12.37 4.03
C ASP A 155 5.33 -13.42 4.89
N PRO A 156 4.62 -14.21 5.73
CA PRO A 156 5.28 -15.18 6.59
C PRO A 156 6.03 -16.24 5.76
N PRO A 157 7.25 -16.64 6.16
CA PRO A 157 8.00 -17.70 5.49
C PRO A 157 7.22 -19.03 5.46
N PRO A 158 7.54 -19.94 4.52
CA PRO A 158 6.91 -21.25 4.44
C PRO A 158 6.92 -21.99 5.79
N GLY A 159 5.76 -22.49 6.21
CA GLY A 159 5.56 -23.17 7.48
C GLY A 159 5.31 -22.27 8.69
N GLN A 160 5.33 -20.94 8.51
CA GLN A 160 4.88 -19.98 9.51
C GLN A 160 3.48 -19.48 9.18
N SER A 161 2.79 -18.94 10.20
CA SER A 161 1.44 -18.39 10.05
C SER A 161 1.41 -16.93 10.49
N PHE A 162 0.39 -16.22 10.04
CA PHE A 162 0.10 -14.87 10.49
C PHE A 162 -0.11 -14.84 12.01
N SER A 163 0.59 -13.91 12.67
CA SER A 163 0.61 -13.74 14.11
C SER A 163 -0.40 -12.72 14.63
N SER A 164 -0.93 -11.85 13.77
CA SER A 164 -1.96 -10.87 14.12
C SER A 164 -2.85 -10.50 12.93
N ASP A 165 -3.98 -9.84 13.21
CA ASP A 165 -4.86 -9.32 12.15
C ASP A 165 -4.26 -8.09 11.46
N GLU A 166 -3.43 -7.28 12.15
CA GLU A 166 -2.68 -6.20 11.50
C GLU A 166 -1.75 -6.72 10.40
N GLN A 167 -1.03 -7.82 10.66
CA GLN A 167 -0.16 -8.46 9.67
C GLN A 167 -0.98 -8.95 8.46
N ARG A 168 -2.14 -9.59 8.70
CA ARG A 168 -3.03 -10.06 7.64
C ARG A 168 -3.62 -8.92 6.82
N ILE A 169 -3.98 -7.81 7.45
CA ILE A 169 -4.53 -6.65 6.75
C ILE A 169 -3.47 -5.98 5.87
N VAL A 170 -2.23 -5.83 6.35
CA VAL A 170 -1.13 -5.30 5.52
C VAL A 170 -0.87 -6.22 4.33
N HIS A 171 -0.81 -7.53 4.55
CA HIS A 171 -0.66 -8.54 3.51
C HIS A 171 -1.80 -8.49 2.48
N ASP A 172 -3.05 -8.60 2.92
CA ASP A 172 -4.22 -8.58 2.04
C ASP A 172 -4.27 -7.27 1.23
N ALA A 173 -3.94 -6.13 1.84
CA ALA A 173 -3.94 -4.83 1.16
C ALA A 173 -2.89 -4.77 0.04
N ASP A 174 -1.69 -5.28 0.27
CA ASP A 174 -0.62 -5.36 -0.73
C ASP A 174 -0.95 -6.38 -1.84
N CYS A 175 -1.38 -7.59 -1.45
CA CYS A 175 -1.80 -8.64 -2.39
C CYS A 175 -2.92 -8.18 -3.32
N LEU A 176 -3.94 -7.51 -2.79
CA LEU A 176 -5.03 -6.94 -3.61
C LEU A 176 -4.51 -5.96 -4.67
N ASP A 177 -3.45 -5.21 -4.37
CA ASP A 177 -2.87 -4.25 -5.32
C ASP A 177 -2.05 -4.93 -6.43
N LEU A 178 -1.68 -6.22 -6.29
CA LEU A 178 -0.97 -6.98 -7.34
C LEU A 178 -1.76 -7.05 -8.64
N LEU A 179 -3.09 -6.92 -8.59
CA LEU A 179 -3.97 -6.81 -9.76
C LEU A 179 -3.52 -5.76 -10.79
N ARG A 180 -2.71 -4.76 -10.37
CA ARG A 180 -2.16 -3.72 -11.23
C ARG A 180 -1.03 -4.18 -12.15
N VAL A 181 -0.26 -5.19 -11.73
CA VAL A 181 0.99 -5.62 -12.40
C VAL A 181 0.85 -6.99 -13.07
N LEU A 182 -0.25 -7.69 -12.84
CA LEU A 182 -0.51 -8.98 -13.49
C LEU A 182 -0.80 -8.79 -14.99
N PRO A 183 -0.18 -9.59 -15.88
CA PRO A 183 -0.49 -9.57 -17.31
C PRO A 183 -1.95 -9.91 -17.60
N ASP A 184 -2.51 -10.86 -16.84
CA ASP A 184 -3.92 -11.24 -16.87
C ASP A 184 -4.48 -11.28 -15.45
N ALA A 185 -5.66 -10.67 -15.23
CA ALA A 185 -6.33 -10.69 -13.93
C ALA A 185 -6.69 -12.11 -13.46
N ARG A 186 -6.74 -13.10 -14.36
CA ARG A 186 -6.94 -14.52 -14.05
C ARG A 186 -5.73 -15.17 -13.38
N GLU A 187 -4.57 -14.53 -13.41
CA GLU A 187 -3.38 -14.99 -12.67
C GLU A 187 -3.43 -14.58 -11.19
N PHE A 188 -4.38 -13.72 -10.81
CA PHE A 188 -4.61 -13.38 -9.42
C PHE A 188 -5.07 -14.62 -8.65
N ARG A 189 -4.56 -14.78 -7.43
CA ARG A 189 -4.85 -15.92 -6.56
C ARG A 189 -5.60 -15.45 -5.32
N PRO A 190 -6.95 -15.35 -5.38
CA PRO A 190 -7.75 -14.95 -4.23
C PRO A 190 -7.48 -15.80 -2.99
N GLU A 191 -7.15 -17.07 -3.15
CA GLU A 191 -6.88 -18.00 -2.05
C GLU A 191 -5.71 -17.60 -1.15
N GLU A 192 -4.79 -16.75 -1.65
CA GLU A 192 -3.68 -16.20 -0.88
C GLU A 192 -4.16 -15.11 0.10
N LEU A 193 -5.34 -14.51 -0.12
CA LEU A 193 -5.91 -13.50 0.76
C LEU A 193 -6.51 -14.13 2.02
N CYS A 194 -6.13 -13.60 3.19
CA CYS A 194 -6.58 -14.06 4.49
C CYS A 194 -8.10 -13.94 4.65
N PHE A 195 -8.71 -12.82 4.21
CA PHE A 195 -10.15 -12.63 4.35
C PHE A 195 -11.01 -13.60 3.53
N GLN A 196 -10.43 -14.29 2.53
CA GLN A 196 -11.18 -15.30 1.76
C GLN A 196 -11.60 -16.49 2.61
N HIS A 197 -10.87 -16.74 3.69
CA HIS A 197 -11.11 -17.85 4.61
C HIS A 197 -12.09 -17.50 5.75
N PHE A 198 -12.61 -16.27 5.78
CA PHE A 198 -13.57 -15.84 6.80
C PHE A 198 -15.00 -16.17 6.37
N GLU A 199 -15.51 -17.32 6.84
CA GLU A 199 -16.85 -17.82 6.52
C GLU A 199 -17.96 -16.79 6.82
N ALA A 200 -17.82 -16.02 7.91
CA ALA A 200 -18.77 -15.01 8.35
C ALA A 200 -19.08 -13.91 7.31
N LEU A 201 -18.16 -13.65 6.37
CA LEU A 201 -18.39 -12.67 5.30
C LEU A 201 -19.38 -13.18 4.25
N GLY A 202 -19.49 -14.50 4.08
CA GLY A 202 -20.20 -15.11 2.96
C GLY A 202 -19.49 -14.88 1.61
N GLU A 203 -19.76 -15.76 0.64
CA GLU A 203 -19.12 -15.71 -0.67
C GLU A 203 -19.45 -14.43 -1.45
N GLY A 204 -20.72 -14.01 -1.45
CA GLY A 204 -21.16 -12.84 -2.22
C GLY A 204 -20.49 -11.54 -1.78
N LEU A 205 -20.29 -11.32 -0.47
CA LEU A 205 -19.61 -10.12 0.03
C LEU A 205 -18.12 -10.12 -0.37
N ARG A 206 -17.45 -11.28 -0.26
CA ARG A 206 -16.04 -11.45 -0.65
C ARG A 206 -15.85 -11.20 -2.14
N GLU A 207 -16.73 -11.75 -2.98
CA GLU A 207 -16.70 -11.53 -4.42
C GLU A 207 -16.97 -10.07 -4.77
N GLN A 208 -17.99 -9.45 -4.17
CA GLN A 208 -18.28 -8.03 -4.40
C GLN A 208 -17.08 -7.15 -4.03
N PHE A 209 -16.46 -7.39 -2.88
CA PHE A 209 -15.28 -6.65 -2.45
C PHE A 209 -14.14 -6.77 -3.46
N LEU A 210 -13.82 -7.99 -3.92
CA LEU A 210 -12.80 -8.21 -4.94
C LEU A 210 -13.11 -7.49 -6.26
N GLN A 211 -14.35 -7.54 -6.74
CA GLN A 211 -14.75 -6.88 -7.98
C GLN A 211 -14.63 -5.36 -7.88
N GLU A 212 -15.00 -4.79 -6.73
CA GLU A 212 -14.87 -3.36 -6.49
C GLU A 212 -13.40 -2.93 -6.42
N VAL A 213 -12.55 -3.70 -5.74
CA VAL A 213 -11.10 -3.46 -5.70
C VAL A 213 -10.47 -3.55 -7.09
N LEU A 214 -10.79 -4.58 -7.87
CA LEU A 214 -10.32 -4.70 -9.26
C LEU A 214 -10.71 -3.48 -10.11
N SER A 215 -11.96 -3.03 -9.96
CA SER A 215 -12.48 -1.85 -10.66
C SER A 215 -11.74 -0.57 -10.23
N LEU A 216 -11.41 -0.43 -8.95
CA LEU A 216 -10.61 0.68 -8.40
C LEU A 216 -9.18 0.66 -8.91
N VAL A 217 -8.49 -0.49 -8.86
CA VAL A 217 -7.12 -0.66 -9.35
C VAL A 217 -7.03 -0.30 -10.83
N ARG A 218 -7.95 -0.81 -11.67
CA ARG A 218 -8.00 -0.48 -13.11
C ARG A 218 -8.17 1.02 -13.37
N PHE A 219 -9.01 1.68 -12.60
CA PHE A 219 -9.25 3.12 -12.75
C PHE A 219 -7.99 3.94 -12.40
N THR A 220 -7.38 3.60 -11.27
CA THR A 220 -6.22 4.30 -10.71
C THR A 220 -4.91 3.99 -11.44
N GLU A 221 -4.82 2.87 -12.17
CA GLU A 221 -3.69 2.58 -13.08
C GLU A 221 -3.74 3.37 -14.39
N SER A 222 -4.80 4.12 -14.67
CA SER A 222 -4.82 4.95 -15.87
C SER A 222 -3.65 5.94 -15.87
N SER A 223 -3.00 6.11 -17.03
CA SER A 223 -1.80 6.93 -17.15
C SER A 223 -2.00 8.36 -16.66
N ARG A 224 -3.20 8.92 -16.89
CA ARG A 224 -3.58 10.25 -16.39
C ARG A 224 -3.61 10.30 -14.87
N PHE A 225 -4.21 9.32 -14.22
CA PHE A 225 -4.34 9.28 -12.76
C PHE A 225 -2.98 9.11 -12.09
N LYS A 226 -2.19 8.11 -12.54
CA LYS A 226 -0.82 7.92 -12.03
C LYS A 226 0.03 9.17 -12.21
N HIS A 227 0.05 9.74 -13.41
CA HIS A 227 0.87 10.93 -13.66
C HIS A 227 0.51 12.09 -12.72
N HIS A 228 -0.79 12.28 -12.44
CA HIS A 228 -1.26 13.29 -11.51
C HIS A 228 -0.72 13.04 -10.09
N LEU A 229 -0.94 11.87 -9.50
CA LEU A 229 -0.52 11.59 -8.13
C LEU A 229 1.01 11.55 -7.96
N GLU A 230 1.70 10.91 -8.90
CA GLU A 230 3.14 10.69 -8.82
C GLU A 230 3.92 12.01 -8.97
N ARG A 231 3.44 12.95 -9.81
CA ARG A 231 4.23 14.14 -10.21
C ARG A 231 3.63 15.48 -9.84
N GLN A 232 2.31 15.59 -9.71
CA GLN A 232 1.63 16.88 -9.63
C GLN A 232 1.02 17.14 -8.25
N SER A 233 0.43 16.10 -7.66
CA SER A 233 -0.29 16.23 -6.40
C SER A 233 0.63 16.67 -5.26
N LEU A 234 0.15 17.61 -4.46
CA LEU A 234 0.78 18.06 -3.22
C LEU A 234 0.07 17.51 -1.96
N GLN A 235 -1.05 16.84 -2.16
CA GLN A 235 -1.92 16.26 -1.13
C GLN A 235 -2.38 14.89 -1.65
N VAL A 236 -1.43 13.97 -1.78
CA VAL A 236 -1.64 12.74 -2.59
C VAL A 236 -2.79 11.89 -2.13
N TYR A 237 -3.05 11.84 -0.82
CA TYR A 237 -4.11 11.02 -0.27
C TYR A 237 -5.47 11.69 -0.43
N GLU A 238 -5.55 13.00 -0.15
CA GLU A 238 -6.73 13.82 -0.35
C GLU A 238 -7.16 13.88 -1.83
N ASP A 239 -6.22 14.08 -2.75
CA ASP A 239 -6.48 14.06 -4.19
C ASP A 239 -6.97 12.68 -4.64
N PHE A 240 -6.35 11.61 -4.12
CA PHE A 240 -6.77 10.23 -4.39
C PHE A 240 -8.23 9.99 -3.94
N ILE A 241 -8.53 10.21 -2.67
CA ILE A 241 -9.90 9.96 -2.14
C ILE A 241 -10.91 10.94 -2.74
N GLY A 242 -10.52 12.19 -3.03
CA GLY A 242 -11.36 13.19 -3.67
C GLY A 242 -11.86 12.74 -5.03
N VAL A 243 -10.96 12.21 -5.87
CA VAL A 243 -11.36 11.65 -7.18
C VAL A 243 -12.24 10.41 -7.00
N LEU A 244 -11.92 9.50 -6.08
CA LEU A 244 -12.78 8.33 -5.83
C LEU A 244 -14.18 8.72 -5.35
N GLY A 245 -14.27 9.70 -4.46
CA GLY A 245 -15.53 10.25 -3.96
C GLY A 245 -16.37 10.87 -5.07
N TRP A 246 -15.75 11.66 -5.94
CA TRP A 246 -16.42 12.21 -7.12
C TRP A 246 -16.96 11.11 -8.05
N MET A 247 -16.14 10.09 -8.34
CA MET A 247 -16.53 8.95 -9.18
C MET A 247 -17.70 8.17 -8.56
N GLN A 248 -17.64 7.89 -7.26
CA GLN A 248 -18.72 7.21 -6.55
C GLN A 248 -20.02 8.01 -6.64
N ARG A 249 -20.01 9.33 -6.39
CA ARG A 249 -21.25 10.13 -6.41
C ARG A 249 -21.85 10.24 -7.81
N ARG A 250 -21.00 10.46 -8.81
CA ARG A 250 -21.43 10.68 -10.20
C ARG A 250 -21.83 9.39 -10.91
N GLU A 251 -21.10 8.31 -10.68
CA GLU A 251 -21.24 7.06 -11.43
C GLU A 251 -21.74 5.89 -10.59
N ARG A 252 -21.98 6.09 -9.28
CA ARG A 252 -22.41 5.05 -8.32
C ARG A 252 -21.44 3.86 -8.30
N ARG A 253 -20.14 4.13 -8.45
CA ARG A 253 -19.08 3.12 -8.38
C ARG A 253 -18.77 2.76 -6.94
N TRP A 254 -18.49 1.48 -6.72
CA TRP A 254 -17.98 0.91 -5.46
C TRP A 254 -18.88 1.09 -4.23
N PRO A 255 -20.15 0.64 -4.28
CA PRO A 255 -21.07 0.79 -3.16
C PRO A 255 -20.60 0.10 -1.87
N LEU A 256 -19.91 -1.05 -1.94
CA LEU A 256 -19.38 -1.70 -0.73
C LEU A 256 -18.19 -0.94 -0.15
N LEU A 257 -17.28 -0.43 -0.99
CA LEU A 257 -16.19 0.43 -0.50
C LEU A 257 -16.72 1.72 0.12
N GLU A 258 -17.75 2.33 -0.46
CA GLU A 258 -18.45 3.47 0.15
C GLU A 258 -19.04 3.10 1.52
N GLU A 259 -19.70 1.95 1.63
CA GLU A 259 -20.28 1.48 2.88
C GLU A 259 -19.20 1.28 3.95
N LEU A 260 -18.10 0.59 3.59
CA LEU A 260 -16.98 0.32 4.50
C LEU A 260 -16.24 1.61 4.90
N LEU A 261 -16.14 2.58 4.00
CA LEU A 261 -15.36 3.81 4.16
C LEU A 261 -16.24 5.07 4.12
N SER A 262 -17.45 4.99 4.70
CA SER A 262 -18.44 6.07 4.61
C SER A 262 -17.96 7.39 5.20
N ASP A 263 -17.05 7.36 6.17
CA ASP A 263 -16.36 8.53 6.70
C ASP A 263 -15.37 9.14 5.71
N VAL A 264 -14.59 8.32 4.98
CA VAL A 264 -13.71 8.75 3.90
C VAL A 264 -14.51 9.39 2.76
N PHE A 265 -15.58 8.75 2.30
CA PHE A 265 -16.40 9.30 1.22
C PHE A 265 -17.11 10.59 1.64
N ARG A 266 -17.65 10.68 2.86
CA ARG A 266 -18.22 11.95 3.38
C ARG A 266 -17.18 13.06 3.52
N TYR A 267 -15.95 12.73 3.87
CA TYR A 267 -14.88 13.73 3.95
C TYR A 267 -14.65 14.44 2.61
N THR A 268 -14.80 13.73 1.50
CA THR A 268 -14.60 14.26 0.14
C THR A 268 -15.70 15.22 -0.33
N GLU A 269 -16.84 15.26 0.34
CA GLU A 269 -17.94 16.20 0.03
C GLU A 269 -17.55 17.66 0.34
N ARG A 270 -16.48 17.87 1.11
CA ARG A 270 -16.00 19.21 1.50
C ARG A 270 -15.23 19.94 0.41
N TYR A 271 -14.88 19.25 -0.68
CA TYR A 271 -14.04 19.76 -1.75
C TYR A 271 -14.83 20.07 -3.03
N GLU A 272 -16.15 20.17 -2.92
CA GLU A 272 -17.07 20.66 -3.95
C GLU A 272 -17.34 22.17 -3.79
#